data_AF-A0AAC8QIU3-F1
#
_entry.id   AF-A0AAC8QIU3-F1
#
_cell.length_a   1.000
_cell.length_b   1.000
_cell.length_c   1.000
_cell.angle_alpha   90.00
_cell.angle_beta   90.00
_cell.angle_gamma   90.00
#
_symmetry.space_group_name_H-M   'P 1'
#
loop_
_entity.id
_entity.type
_entity.pdbx_description
1 polymer ?
#
loop_
_entity_poly.entity_id
_entity_poly.type
_entity_poly.pdbx_seq_one_letter_code
_entity_poly.pdbx_strand_id
1 'polypeptide(L)'
;MRNYQSHQPTLDAAWSILEERLSSLPPPLDTLAGRFLARISEGDRGHRGYFSSRLAPPLVFLPLWLRERFRREQPTSAPSEAVTVRLVAAAMWGYLYIRIQDDLLDEAHPDRSQTLLGNVCGWEMARLLEALLGDSAPFREAFERAWLDFTRWTLAEHEQLLSDAPYTDAHFEQHARKVAFARVPALAVCLLAGRGELAPTVETLVDQLGVAYGLTNDVVGWQRDLSNSHRTFLLARAGFTRGEPLDSARRTVREALYGRGLLAETLEASAVWQGRAAQSAEALGLTEFPDYTRERLELLDELAREAKMIQLRWVLAGGKASP
;
A
#
# COMPACT_ATOMS: atom_id res chain seq x y z
N MET A 1 12.76 -7.82 -9.20
CA MET A 1 13.21 -7.08 -8.01
C MET A 1 13.95 -8.06 -7.12
N ARG A 2 15.26 -7.87 -6.99
CA ARG A 2 16.14 -8.85 -6.31
C ARG A 2 15.89 -8.82 -4.81
N ASN A 3 15.50 -7.66 -4.26
CA ASN A 3 15.18 -7.49 -2.85
C ASN A 3 13.93 -8.29 -2.42
N TYR A 4 12.86 -8.28 -3.22
CA TYR A 4 11.69 -9.12 -2.92
C TYR A 4 11.99 -10.61 -3.03
N GLN A 5 12.82 -11.01 -3.99
CA GLN A 5 13.19 -12.41 -4.20
C GLN A 5 14.02 -12.97 -3.04
N SER A 6 14.90 -12.18 -2.41
CA SER A 6 15.69 -12.63 -1.26
C SER A 6 14.84 -12.94 -0.02
N HIS A 7 13.66 -12.34 0.10
CA HIS A 7 12.73 -12.59 1.20
C HIS A 7 11.60 -13.57 0.88
N GLN A 8 11.63 -14.18 -0.31
CA GLN A 8 10.58 -15.07 -0.77
C GLN A 8 10.31 -16.25 0.18
N PRO A 9 11.31 -16.93 0.76
CA PRO A 9 11.04 -18.03 1.69
C PRO A 9 10.21 -17.59 2.90
N THR A 10 10.46 -16.40 3.44
CA THR A 10 9.69 -15.84 4.56
C THR A 10 8.27 -15.46 4.14
N LEU A 11 8.10 -14.88 2.95
CA LEU A 11 6.77 -14.59 2.40
C LEU A 11 5.97 -15.87 2.15
N ASP A 12 6.59 -16.91 1.61
CA ASP A 12 5.93 -18.20 1.36
C ASP A 12 5.52 -18.87 2.67
N ALA A 13 6.34 -18.77 3.72
CA ALA A 13 6.00 -19.24 5.05
C ALA A 13 4.85 -18.43 5.68
N ALA A 14 4.85 -17.11 5.49
CA ALA A 14 3.75 -16.25 5.95
C ALA A 14 2.45 -16.57 5.20
N TRP A 15 2.50 -16.77 3.89
CA TRP A 15 1.36 -17.22 3.09
C TRP A 15 0.79 -18.55 3.58
N SER A 16 1.65 -19.51 3.95
CA SER A 16 1.19 -20.78 4.50
C SER A 16 0.36 -20.60 5.79
N ILE A 17 0.71 -19.63 6.65
CA ILE A 17 -0.11 -19.28 7.84
C ILE A 17 -1.49 -18.75 7.41
N LEU A 18 -1.52 -17.87 6.41
CA LEU A 18 -2.77 -17.30 5.88
C LEU A 18 -3.65 -18.40 5.28
N GLU A 19 -3.08 -19.24 4.42
CA GLU A 19 -3.79 -20.31 3.70
C GLU A 19 -4.34 -21.39 4.64
N GLU A 20 -3.54 -21.83 5.62
CA GLU A 20 -4.00 -22.75 6.66
C GLU A 20 -5.21 -22.18 7.41
N ARG A 21 -5.16 -20.88 7.71
CA ARG A 21 -6.27 -20.23 8.39
C ARG A 21 -7.50 -20.06 7.50
N LEU A 22 -7.33 -19.60 6.26
CA LEU A 22 -8.43 -19.40 5.31
C LEU A 22 -9.13 -20.71 4.95
N SER A 23 -8.36 -21.80 4.79
CA SER A 23 -8.90 -23.14 4.50
C SER A 23 -9.59 -23.83 5.69
N SER A 24 -9.31 -23.38 6.92
CA SER A 24 -9.96 -23.87 8.14
C SER A 24 -11.20 -23.06 8.55
N LEU A 25 -11.58 -22.04 7.77
CA LEU A 25 -12.81 -21.29 8.01
C LEU A 25 -14.04 -22.18 7.77
N PRO A 26 -15.12 -22.03 8.55
CA PRO A 26 -16.34 -22.78 8.31
C PRO A 26 -17.09 -22.23 7.08
N PRO A 27 -17.87 -23.06 6.36
CA PRO A 27 -18.77 -22.57 5.33
C PRO A 27 -19.78 -21.55 5.88
N PRO A 28 -20.12 -20.47 5.15
CA PRO A 28 -19.68 -20.15 3.78
C PRO A 28 -18.41 -19.27 3.70
N LEU A 29 -17.68 -19.06 4.79
CA LEU A 29 -16.52 -18.15 4.82
C LEU A 29 -15.31 -18.71 4.05
N ASP A 30 -15.14 -20.02 4.02
CA ASP A 30 -14.12 -20.70 3.19
C ASP A 30 -14.26 -20.37 1.69
N THR A 31 -15.50 -20.37 1.20
CA THR A 31 -15.85 -20.10 -0.18
C THR A 31 -15.64 -18.62 -0.48
N LEU A 32 -16.00 -17.75 0.46
CA LEU A 32 -15.74 -16.32 0.36
C LEU A 32 -14.24 -16.02 0.26
N ALA A 33 -13.43 -16.66 1.12
CA ALA A 33 -11.98 -16.59 1.10
C ALA A 33 -11.40 -17.09 -0.23
N GLY A 34 -11.87 -18.24 -0.74
CA GLY A 34 -11.44 -18.79 -2.02
C GLY A 34 -11.70 -17.84 -3.19
N ARG A 35 -12.89 -17.22 -3.24
CA ARG A 35 -13.21 -16.19 -4.26
C ARG A 35 -12.30 -14.98 -4.15
N PHE A 36 -12.02 -14.52 -2.93
CA PHE A 36 -11.12 -13.40 -2.70
C PHE A 36 -9.69 -13.70 -3.19
N LEU A 37 -9.12 -14.86 -2.82
CA LEU A 37 -7.79 -15.28 -3.27
C LEU A 37 -7.71 -15.40 -4.80
N ALA A 38 -8.73 -15.96 -5.44
CA ALA A 38 -8.81 -16.02 -6.90
C ALA A 38 -8.80 -14.62 -7.53
N ARG A 39 -9.47 -13.64 -6.92
CA ARG A 39 -9.52 -12.25 -7.41
C ARG A 39 -8.18 -11.53 -7.35
N ILE A 40 -7.39 -11.76 -6.30
CA ILE A 40 -6.05 -11.14 -6.13
C ILE A 40 -4.92 -11.97 -6.77
N SER A 41 -5.26 -13.06 -7.45
CA SER A 41 -4.28 -13.92 -8.10
C SER A 41 -3.76 -13.26 -9.38
N GLU A 42 -2.45 -13.04 -9.45
CA GLU A 42 -1.81 -12.38 -10.60
C GLU A 42 -0.62 -13.20 -11.12
N GLY A 43 -0.56 -13.38 -12.44
CA GLY A 43 0.54 -14.05 -13.13
C GLY A 43 0.76 -15.51 -12.70
N ASP A 44 1.99 -16.01 -12.91
CA ASP A 44 2.32 -17.43 -12.77
C ASP A 44 2.37 -17.94 -11.31
N ARG A 45 2.31 -17.02 -10.33
CA ARG A 45 2.39 -17.36 -8.89
C ARG A 45 1.03 -17.31 -8.18
N GLY A 46 -0.05 -17.06 -8.90
CA GLY A 46 -1.38 -16.89 -8.32
C GLY A 46 -1.41 -15.82 -7.25
N HIS A 47 -2.20 -16.00 -6.19
CA HIS A 47 -2.31 -15.04 -5.09
C HIS A 47 -0.99 -14.85 -4.32
N ARG A 48 -0.11 -15.85 -4.30
CA ARG A 48 1.20 -15.72 -3.64
C ARG A 48 2.11 -14.68 -4.31
N GLY A 49 1.84 -14.31 -5.55
CA GLY A 49 2.53 -13.23 -6.27
C GLY A 49 2.16 -11.82 -5.80
N TYR A 50 1.03 -11.66 -5.09
CA TYR A 50 0.43 -10.37 -4.77
C TYR A 50 1.38 -9.41 -4.04
N PHE A 51 2.13 -9.94 -3.07
CA PHE A 51 3.08 -9.17 -2.25
C PHE A 51 4.50 -9.11 -2.82
N SER A 52 4.73 -9.65 -4.02
CA SER A 52 6.06 -9.79 -4.61
C SER A 52 6.18 -9.14 -6.00
N SER A 53 5.12 -8.48 -6.48
CA SER A 53 5.13 -7.76 -7.76
C SER A 53 5.95 -6.47 -7.67
N ARG A 54 6.41 -5.93 -8.81
CA ARG A 54 7.15 -4.63 -8.83
C ARG A 54 6.29 -3.46 -8.33
N LEU A 55 4.98 -3.60 -8.41
CA LEU A 55 4.00 -2.63 -7.96
C LEU A 55 3.48 -2.94 -6.56
N ALA A 56 3.92 -4.01 -5.91
CA ALA A 56 3.47 -4.33 -4.56
C ALA A 56 3.93 -3.24 -3.56
N PRO A 57 3.12 -2.93 -2.54
CA PRO A 57 3.54 -2.02 -1.50
C PRO A 57 4.63 -2.66 -0.64
N PRO A 58 5.68 -1.90 -0.28
CA PRO A 58 6.81 -2.42 0.50
C PRO A 58 6.46 -2.72 1.96
N LEU A 59 5.26 -2.37 2.39
CA LEU A 59 4.88 -2.30 3.79
C LEU A 59 4.94 -3.66 4.50
N VAL A 60 4.70 -4.76 3.78
CA VAL A 60 4.84 -6.12 4.31
C VAL A 60 6.29 -6.53 4.59
N PHE A 61 7.27 -5.80 4.05
CA PHE A 61 8.70 -6.08 4.21
C PHE A 61 9.34 -5.30 5.37
N LEU A 62 8.68 -4.28 5.91
CA LEU A 62 9.20 -3.50 7.04
C LEU A 62 9.62 -4.37 8.24
N PRO A 63 8.85 -5.41 8.64
CA PRO A 63 9.28 -6.30 9.71
C PRO A 63 10.61 -7.02 9.42
N LEU A 64 10.85 -7.37 8.15
CA LEU A 64 12.07 -8.06 7.71
C LEU A 64 13.29 -7.15 7.80
N TRP A 65 13.18 -5.93 7.27
CA TRP A 65 14.27 -4.96 7.28
C TRP A 65 14.64 -4.52 8.70
N LEU A 66 13.65 -4.32 9.57
CA LEU A 66 13.88 -4.01 10.98
C LEU A 66 14.52 -5.18 11.73
N ARG A 67 14.07 -6.41 11.49
CA ARG A 67 14.67 -7.60 12.09
C ARG A 67 16.13 -7.75 11.66
N GLU A 68 16.43 -7.52 10.38
CA GLU A 68 17.82 -7.61 9.88
C GLU A 68 18.73 -6.56 10.54
N ARG A 69 18.24 -5.32 10.72
CA ARG A 69 18.94 -4.31 11.50
C ARG A 69 19.26 -4.82 12.91
N PHE A 70 18.26 -5.26 13.65
CA PHE A 70 18.46 -5.69 15.04
C PHE A 70 19.30 -6.96 15.14
N ARG A 71 19.24 -7.85 14.16
CA ARG A 71 20.11 -9.04 14.12
C ARG A 71 21.58 -8.65 14.04
N ARG A 72 21.92 -7.53 13.39
CA ARG A 72 23.29 -7.00 13.29
C ARG A 72 23.72 -6.24 14.54
N GLU A 73 22.86 -5.38 15.06
CA GLU A 73 23.18 -4.51 16.20
C GLU A 73 23.08 -5.24 17.55
N GLN A 74 22.05 -6.08 17.74
CA GLN A 74 21.71 -6.74 19.00
C GLN A 74 21.15 -8.15 18.74
N PRO A 75 22.00 -9.13 18.37
CA PRO A 75 21.56 -10.45 17.93
C PRO A 75 20.67 -11.20 18.92
N THR A 76 20.81 -10.93 20.22
CA THR A 76 20.05 -11.58 21.29
C THR A 76 18.65 -11.01 21.50
N SER A 77 18.38 -9.76 21.10
CA SER A 77 17.05 -9.12 21.20
C SER A 77 16.30 -9.12 19.85
N ALA A 78 16.98 -9.44 18.75
CA ALA A 78 16.34 -9.56 17.45
C ALA A 78 15.26 -10.66 17.46
N PRO A 79 14.07 -10.43 16.87
CA PRO A 79 13.06 -11.47 16.71
C PRO A 79 13.61 -12.69 15.97
N SER A 80 13.26 -13.87 16.46
CA SER A 80 13.59 -15.12 15.79
C SER A 80 12.93 -15.18 14.41
N GLU A 81 13.40 -16.10 13.57
CA GLU A 81 12.81 -16.29 12.25
C GLU A 81 11.32 -16.68 12.33
N ALA A 82 10.96 -17.59 13.23
CA ALA A 82 9.57 -17.99 13.43
C ALA A 82 8.67 -16.83 13.89
N VAL A 83 9.18 -15.93 14.74
CA VAL A 83 8.46 -14.72 15.15
C VAL A 83 8.34 -13.75 13.98
N THR A 84 9.40 -13.59 13.19
CA THR A 84 9.41 -12.74 12.00
C THR A 84 8.36 -13.18 10.98
N VAL A 85 8.26 -14.48 10.70
CA VAL A 85 7.24 -15.04 9.79
C VAL A 85 5.83 -14.66 10.26
N ARG A 86 5.54 -14.75 11.57
CA ARG A 86 4.24 -14.36 12.13
C ARG A 86 3.97 -12.86 12.02
N LEU A 87 4.99 -12.02 12.19
CA LEU A 87 4.87 -10.57 12.02
C LEU A 87 4.61 -10.19 10.56
N VAL A 88 5.27 -10.85 9.62
CA VAL A 88 4.99 -10.69 8.18
C VAL A 88 3.58 -11.17 7.85
N ALA A 89 3.13 -12.31 8.39
CA ALA A 89 1.76 -12.78 8.22
C ALA A 89 0.73 -11.78 8.79
N ALA A 90 0.99 -11.19 9.96
CA ALA A 90 0.14 -10.13 10.50
C ALA A 90 0.09 -8.89 9.59
N ALA A 91 1.23 -8.50 9.00
CA ALA A 91 1.28 -7.42 8.01
C ALA A 91 0.46 -7.74 6.75
N MET A 92 0.55 -8.97 6.26
CA MET A 92 -0.27 -9.42 5.14
C MET A 92 -1.77 -9.37 5.48
N TRP A 93 -2.18 -9.87 6.64
CA TRP A 93 -3.58 -9.79 7.09
C TRP A 93 -4.08 -8.34 7.16
N GLY A 94 -3.29 -7.43 7.75
CA GLY A 94 -3.61 -6.00 7.78
C GLY A 94 -3.74 -5.40 6.38
N TYR A 95 -2.87 -5.80 5.45
CA TYR A 95 -2.96 -5.32 4.07
C TYR A 95 -4.19 -5.88 3.33
N LEU A 96 -4.51 -7.17 3.51
CA LEU A 96 -5.73 -7.77 2.94
C LEU A 96 -6.98 -7.10 3.52
N TYR A 97 -6.97 -6.73 4.81
CA TYR A 97 -8.03 -5.94 5.42
C TYR A 97 -8.21 -4.59 4.70
N ILE A 98 -7.13 -3.81 4.53
CA ILE A 98 -7.16 -2.53 3.80
C ILE A 98 -7.73 -2.73 2.40
N ARG A 99 -7.21 -3.72 1.67
CA ARG A 99 -7.62 -4.02 0.30
C ARG A 99 -9.12 -4.32 0.20
N ILE A 100 -9.66 -5.10 1.12
CA ILE A 100 -11.09 -5.42 1.20
C ILE A 100 -11.92 -4.17 1.47
N GLN A 101 -11.51 -3.31 2.41
CA GLN A 101 -12.25 -2.09 2.72
C GLN A 101 -12.20 -1.09 1.55
N ASP A 102 -11.04 -0.92 0.92
CA ASP A 102 -10.91 -0.10 -0.30
C ASP A 102 -11.86 -0.62 -1.38
N ASP A 103 -11.87 -1.92 -1.68
CA ASP A 103 -12.80 -2.50 -2.67
C ASP A 103 -14.27 -2.24 -2.35
N LEU A 104 -14.66 -2.33 -1.07
CA LEU A 104 -16.05 -2.10 -0.64
C LEU A 104 -16.50 -0.65 -0.82
N LEU A 105 -15.58 0.31 -0.70
CA LEU A 105 -15.84 1.74 -0.83
C LEU A 105 -15.72 2.22 -2.28
N ASP A 106 -14.83 1.60 -3.05
CA ASP A 106 -14.41 2.09 -4.36
C ASP A 106 -15.07 1.31 -5.52
N GLU A 107 -15.44 0.05 -5.36
CA GLU A 107 -16.09 -0.65 -6.47
C GLU A 107 -17.52 -0.11 -6.67
N ALA A 108 -17.92 0.12 -7.93
CA ALA A 108 -19.28 0.55 -8.24
C ALA A 108 -20.35 -0.48 -7.83
N HIS A 109 -19.97 -1.76 -7.82
CA HIS A 109 -20.83 -2.89 -7.44
C HIS A 109 -20.07 -3.83 -6.50
N PRO A 110 -19.78 -3.40 -5.27
CA PRO A 110 -18.91 -4.16 -4.37
C PRO A 110 -19.62 -5.42 -3.89
N ASP A 111 -18.89 -6.54 -3.80
CA ASP A 111 -19.36 -7.73 -3.10
C ASP A 111 -19.39 -7.45 -1.58
N ARG A 112 -20.53 -6.97 -1.09
CA ARG A 112 -20.71 -6.61 0.33
C ARG A 112 -20.42 -7.75 1.29
N SER A 113 -20.48 -9.01 0.85
CA SER A 113 -20.13 -10.14 1.70
C SER A 113 -18.65 -10.14 2.11
N GLN A 114 -17.77 -9.48 1.33
CA GLN A 114 -16.35 -9.33 1.64
C GLN A 114 -16.10 -8.61 2.97
N THR A 115 -17.05 -7.82 3.48
CA THR A 115 -16.93 -7.21 4.81
C THR A 115 -16.73 -8.27 5.91
N LEU A 116 -17.35 -9.44 5.76
CA LEU A 116 -17.23 -10.55 6.70
C LEU A 116 -15.85 -11.19 6.64
N LEU A 117 -15.24 -11.28 5.45
CA LEU A 117 -13.85 -11.69 5.31
C LEU A 117 -12.89 -10.63 5.87
N GLY A 118 -13.22 -9.35 5.69
CA GLY A 118 -12.53 -8.24 6.35
C GLY A 118 -12.46 -8.43 7.87
N ASN A 119 -13.57 -8.75 8.52
CA ASN A 119 -13.57 -9.04 9.97
C ASN A 119 -12.59 -10.15 10.34
N VAL A 120 -12.49 -11.21 9.52
CA VAL A 120 -11.49 -12.28 9.71
C VAL A 120 -10.07 -11.73 9.57
N CYS A 121 -9.78 -10.96 8.51
CA CYS A 121 -8.45 -10.38 8.32
C CYS A 121 -8.02 -9.49 9.48
N GLY A 122 -8.90 -8.58 9.93
CA GLY A 122 -8.63 -7.70 11.06
C GLY A 122 -8.40 -8.48 12.36
N TRP A 123 -9.24 -9.49 12.62
CA TRP A 123 -9.10 -10.36 13.78
C TRP A 123 -7.80 -11.18 13.76
N GLU A 124 -7.43 -11.78 12.63
CA GLU A 124 -6.22 -12.60 12.53
C GLU A 124 -4.94 -11.76 12.66
N MET A 125 -4.95 -10.53 12.15
CA MET A 125 -3.87 -9.57 12.43
C MET A 125 -3.76 -9.32 13.95
N ALA A 126 -4.86 -8.98 14.62
CA ALA A 126 -4.89 -8.72 16.06
C ALA A 126 -4.37 -9.92 16.85
N ARG A 127 -4.94 -11.11 16.59
CA ARG A 127 -4.64 -12.37 17.27
C ARG A 127 -3.15 -12.74 17.17
N LEU A 128 -2.55 -12.58 15.99
CA LEU A 128 -1.12 -12.86 15.80
C LEU A 128 -0.24 -11.89 16.58
N LEU A 129 -0.58 -10.60 16.59
CA LEU A 129 0.22 -9.58 17.28
C LEU A 129 0.07 -9.67 18.81
N GLU A 130 -1.15 -9.89 19.31
CA GLU A 130 -1.41 -10.11 20.73
C GLU A 130 -0.69 -11.35 21.27
N ALA A 131 -0.66 -12.45 20.49
CA ALA A 131 0.08 -13.65 20.87
C ALA A 131 1.60 -13.42 20.98
N LEU A 132 2.14 -12.40 20.32
CA LEU A 132 3.56 -12.05 20.36
C LEU A 132 3.90 -11.02 21.45
N LEU A 133 3.01 -10.06 21.69
CA LEU A 133 3.29 -8.90 22.55
C LEU A 133 2.56 -8.93 23.90
N GLY A 134 1.59 -9.83 24.07
CA GLY A 134 0.81 -9.97 25.29
C GLY A 134 0.18 -8.64 25.74
N ASP A 135 0.32 -8.32 27.03
CA ASP A 135 -0.29 -7.15 27.65
C ASP A 135 0.51 -5.84 27.52
N SER A 136 1.38 -5.73 26.51
CA SER A 136 2.17 -4.52 26.26
C SER A 136 1.27 -3.29 26.04
N ALA A 137 1.30 -2.34 26.98
CA ALA A 137 0.55 -1.09 26.88
C ALA A 137 0.99 -0.25 25.65
N PRO A 138 2.30 -0.05 25.36
CA PRO A 138 2.73 0.66 24.16
C PRO A 138 2.20 0.02 22.86
N PHE A 139 2.11 -1.31 22.81
CA PHE A 139 1.51 -2.01 21.68
C PHE A 139 0.01 -1.72 21.54
N ARG A 140 -0.76 -1.88 22.62
CA ARG A 140 -2.21 -1.64 22.59
C ARG A 140 -2.54 -0.22 22.13
N GLU A 141 -1.82 0.77 22.66
CA GLU A 141 -2.00 2.16 22.25
C GLU A 141 -1.67 2.37 20.76
N ALA A 142 -0.58 1.78 20.27
CA ALA A 142 -0.22 1.86 18.85
C ALA A 142 -1.25 1.15 17.95
N PHE A 143 -1.77 0.01 18.39
CA PHE A 143 -2.77 -0.76 17.67
C PHE A 143 -4.10 -0.01 17.58
N GLU A 144 -4.58 0.53 18.70
CA GLU A 144 -5.78 1.36 18.74
C GLU A 144 -5.65 2.60 17.84
N ARG A 145 -4.52 3.32 17.93
CA ARG A 145 -4.24 4.45 17.04
C ARG A 145 -4.28 4.06 15.57
N ALA A 146 -3.71 2.91 15.20
CA ALA A 146 -3.73 2.44 13.81
C ALA A 146 -5.15 2.19 13.30
N TRP A 147 -6.04 1.63 14.12
CA TRP A 147 -7.46 1.46 13.78
C TRP A 147 -8.18 2.80 13.59
N LEU A 148 -7.96 3.75 14.49
CA LEU A 148 -8.56 5.08 14.41
C LEU A 148 -8.06 5.85 13.19
N ASP A 149 -6.75 5.85 12.95
CA ASP A 149 -6.14 6.50 11.78
C ASP A 149 -6.64 5.88 10.48
N PHE A 150 -6.60 4.55 10.35
CA PHE A 150 -7.13 3.86 9.18
C PHE A 150 -8.58 4.29 8.91
N THR A 151 -9.44 4.20 9.91
CA THR A 151 -10.87 4.50 9.78
C THR A 151 -11.10 5.96 9.40
N ARG A 152 -10.45 6.89 10.10
CA ARG A 152 -10.58 8.33 9.87
C ARG A 152 -10.14 8.72 8.47
N TRP A 153 -8.94 8.30 8.06
CA TRP A 153 -8.35 8.74 6.80
C TRP A 153 -8.99 8.06 5.59
N THR A 154 -9.44 6.81 5.74
CA THR A 154 -10.22 6.12 4.69
C THR A 154 -11.56 6.81 4.47
N LEU A 155 -12.29 7.16 5.54
CA LEU A 155 -13.56 7.87 5.43
C LEU A 155 -13.38 9.26 4.80
N ALA A 156 -12.39 10.02 5.29
CA ALA A 156 -12.11 11.36 4.77
C ALA A 156 -11.72 11.33 3.28
N GLU A 157 -10.92 10.34 2.88
CA GLU A 157 -10.59 10.14 1.47
C GLU A 157 -11.83 9.83 0.65
N HIS A 158 -12.66 8.87 1.08
CA HIS A 158 -13.88 8.49 0.38
C HIS A 158 -14.82 9.69 0.18
N GLU A 159 -15.05 10.50 1.21
CA GLU A 159 -15.83 11.73 1.10
C GLU A 159 -15.22 12.73 0.10
N GLN A 160 -13.89 12.86 0.08
CA GLN A 160 -13.18 13.70 -0.86
C GLN A 160 -13.28 13.20 -2.32
N LEU A 161 -13.24 11.88 -2.55
CA LEU A 161 -13.42 11.25 -3.87
C LEU A 161 -14.83 11.45 -4.42
N LEU A 162 -15.83 11.59 -3.53
CA LEU A 162 -17.22 11.83 -3.87
C LEU A 162 -17.59 13.32 -3.97
N SER A 163 -16.62 14.21 -3.79
CA SER A 163 -16.81 15.66 -3.75
C SER A 163 -16.06 16.38 -4.89
N ASP A 164 -16.63 17.49 -5.36
CA ASP A 164 -15.97 18.42 -6.29
C ASP A 164 -15.13 19.48 -5.58
N ALA A 165 -15.03 19.43 -4.23
CA ALA A 165 -14.17 20.31 -3.47
C ALA A 165 -12.68 20.17 -3.89
N PRO A 166 -11.85 21.22 -3.71
CA PRO A 166 -10.43 21.14 -4.02
C PRO A 166 -9.73 19.99 -3.29
N TYR A 167 -9.07 19.10 -4.03
CA TYR A 167 -8.24 18.04 -3.48
C TYR A 167 -6.78 18.53 -3.45
N THR A 168 -6.37 19.09 -2.32
CA THR A 168 -5.03 19.68 -2.16
C THR A 168 -3.97 18.63 -1.83
N ASP A 169 -2.69 18.97 -2.03
CA ASP A 169 -1.55 18.13 -1.64
C ASP A 169 -1.62 17.76 -0.14
N ALA A 170 -2.02 18.70 0.71
CA ALA A 170 -2.18 18.46 2.15
C ALA A 170 -3.30 17.45 2.47
N HIS A 171 -4.41 17.48 1.74
CA HIS A 171 -5.45 16.45 1.88
C HIS A 171 -4.90 15.09 1.46
N PHE A 172 -4.19 15.03 0.33
CA PHE A 172 -3.63 13.77 -0.18
C PHE A 172 -2.61 13.17 0.79
N GLU A 173 -1.70 13.98 1.33
CA GLU A 173 -0.74 13.54 2.34
C GLU A 173 -1.42 13.02 3.61
N GLN A 174 -2.54 13.62 4.02
CA GLN A 174 -3.33 13.13 5.15
C GLN A 174 -4.03 11.80 4.84
N HIS A 175 -4.68 11.69 3.67
CA HIS A 175 -5.39 10.48 3.25
C HIS A 175 -4.44 9.29 3.06
N ALA A 176 -3.22 9.53 2.58
CA ALA A 176 -2.19 8.51 2.44
C ALA A 176 -1.85 7.80 3.77
N ARG A 177 -2.16 8.40 4.93
CA ARG A 177 -2.02 7.78 6.25
C ARG A 177 -2.99 6.63 6.50
N LYS A 178 -3.94 6.36 5.59
CA LYS A 178 -4.79 5.16 5.64
C LYS A 178 -4.00 3.85 5.63
N VAL A 179 -2.71 3.85 5.26
CA VAL A 179 -1.85 2.66 5.38
C VAL A 179 -1.46 2.31 6.83
N ALA A 180 -2.11 2.90 7.85
CA ALA A 180 -1.73 2.83 9.25
C ALA A 180 -1.51 1.41 9.81
N PHE A 181 -2.23 0.38 9.33
CA PHE A 181 -2.00 -1.00 9.79
C PHE A 181 -0.61 -1.55 9.49
N ALA A 182 0.06 -1.03 8.45
CA ALA A 182 1.44 -1.40 8.15
C ALA A 182 2.42 -1.00 9.24
N ARG A 183 2.09 0.03 10.04
CA ARG A 183 2.93 0.49 11.16
C ARG A 183 2.99 -0.59 12.24
N VAL A 184 1.89 -1.28 12.50
CA VAL A 184 1.75 -2.12 13.71
C VAL A 184 2.75 -3.29 13.73
N PRO A 185 2.90 -4.11 12.68
CA PRO A 185 3.90 -5.19 12.69
C PRO A 185 5.34 -4.67 12.75
N ALA A 186 5.62 -3.49 12.18
CA ALA A 186 6.94 -2.86 12.27
C ALA A 186 7.23 -2.38 13.70
N LEU A 187 6.27 -1.73 14.35
CA LEU A 187 6.35 -1.34 15.75
C LEU A 187 6.47 -2.55 16.69
N ALA A 188 5.80 -3.66 16.37
CA ALA A 188 5.93 -4.91 17.10
C ALA A 188 7.37 -5.45 17.08
N VAL A 189 8.07 -5.38 15.93
CA VAL A 189 9.50 -5.72 15.85
C VAL A 189 10.33 -4.84 16.79
N CYS A 190 10.09 -3.52 16.78
CA CYS A 190 10.79 -2.59 17.66
C CYS A 190 10.54 -2.90 19.14
N LEU A 191 9.30 -3.17 19.54
CA LEU A 191 8.96 -3.49 20.92
C LEU A 191 9.58 -4.81 21.39
N LEU A 192 9.56 -5.85 20.55
CA LEU A 192 10.20 -7.13 20.85
C LEU A 192 11.72 -7.01 21.02
N ALA A 193 12.34 -6.08 20.28
CA ALA A 193 13.77 -5.78 20.41
C ALA A 193 14.11 -4.80 21.55
N GLY A 194 13.12 -4.33 22.32
CA GLY A 194 13.32 -3.33 23.37
C GLY A 194 13.66 -1.93 22.84
N ARG A 195 13.29 -1.63 21.60
CA ARG A 195 13.59 -0.39 20.86
C ARG A 195 12.34 0.44 20.57
N GLY A 196 11.41 0.50 21.52
CA GLY A 196 10.13 1.20 21.37
C GLY A 196 10.26 2.70 21.07
N GLU A 197 11.39 3.32 21.41
CA GLU A 197 11.68 4.72 21.11
C GLU A 197 11.81 5.01 19.61
N LEU A 198 11.97 3.98 18.76
CA LEU A 198 12.02 4.13 17.30
C LEU A 198 10.62 4.33 16.67
N ALA A 199 9.55 4.25 17.46
CA ALA A 199 8.19 4.32 16.95
C ALA A 199 7.91 5.55 16.07
N PRO A 200 8.26 6.79 16.46
CA PRO A 200 7.98 7.96 15.63
C PRO A 200 8.67 7.93 14.26
N THR A 201 9.87 7.36 14.18
CA THR A 201 10.61 7.26 12.92
C THR A 201 10.02 6.17 12.03
N VAL A 202 9.53 5.06 12.60
CA VAL A 202 8.78 4.03 11.86
C VAL A 202 7.48 4.61 11.31
N GLU A 203 6.73 5.36 12.10
CA GLU A 203 5.50 6.02 11.66
C GLU A 203 5.77 6.99 10.50
N THR A 204 6.81 7.81 10.63
CA THR A 204 7.25 8.74 9.58
C THR A 204 7.61 8.02 8.28
N LEU A 205 8.36 6.93 8.37
CA LEU A 205 8.72 6.12 7.21
C LEU A 205 7.48 5.54 6.52
N VAL A 206 6.55 4.98 7.28
CA VAL A 206 5.31 4.39 6.72
C VAL A 206 4.47 5.46 6.04
N ASP A 207 4.34 6.64 6.62
CA ASP A 207 3.57 7.75 6.05
C ASP A 207 4.15 8.21 4.70
N GLN A 208 5.48 8.39 4.64
CA GLN A 208 6.17 8.77 3.40
C GLN A 208 6.03 7.69 2.32
N LEU A 209 6.12 6.41 2.70
CA LEU A 209 5.87 5.29 1.79
C LEU A 209 4.41 5.26 1.31
N GLY A 210 3.45 5.58 2.17
CA GLY A 210 2.04 5.70 1.83
C GLY A 210 1.81 6.75 0.75
N VAL A 211 2.43 7.94 0.89
CA VAL A 211 2.32 9.02 -0.10
C VAL A 211 2.96 8.63 -1.43
N ALA A 212 4.20 8.11 -1.41
CA ALA A 212 4.89 7.66 -2.62
C ALA A 212 4.07 6.58 -3.36
N TYR A 213 3.56 5.60 -2.61
CA TYR A 213 2.75 4.53 -3.18
C TYR A 213 1.43 5.04 -3.76
N GLY A 214 0.73 5.91 -3.05
CA GLY A 214 -0.52 6.52 -3.51
C GLY A 214 -0.36 7.27 -4.83
N LEU A 215 0.71 8.06 -4.99
CA LEU A 215 0.97 8.79 -6.24
C LEU A 215 1.21 7.84 -7.41
N THR A 216 1.97 6.75 -7.17
CA THR A 216 2.18 5.72 -8.21
C THR A 216 0.86 5.05 -8.58
N ASN A 217 0.03 4.72 -7.58
CA ASN A 217 -1.25 4.04 -7.79
C ASN A 217 -2.24 4.90 -8.56
N ASP A 218 -2.32 6.20 -8.26
CA ASP A 218 -3.14 7.13 -9.02
C ASP A 218 -2.74 7.13 -10.51
N VAL A 219 -1.44 7.10 -10.80
CA VAL A 219 -0.91 7.06 -12.17
C VAL A 219 -1.20 5.73 -12.87
N VAL A 220 -1.09 4.60 -12.20
CA VAL A 220 -1.35 3.29 -12.82
C VAL A 220 -2.87 3.02 -12.93
N GLY A 221 -3.66 3.54 -11.99
CA GLY A 221 -5.09 3.25 -11.83
C GLY A 221 -6.04 4.23 -12.51
N TRP A 222 -5.57 5.40 -12.99
CA TRP A 222 -6.46 6.52 -13.36
C TRP A 222 -7.60 6.17 -14.34
N GLN A 223 -7.40 5.22 -15.25
CA GLN A 223 -8.44 4.82 -16.21
C GLN A 223 -9.62 4.12 -15.52
N ARG A 224 -9.30 3.23 -14.57
CA ARG A 224 -10.29 2.55 -13.74
C ARG A 224 -11.00 3.56 -12.85
N ASP A 225 -10.22 4.44 -12.21
CA ASP A 225 -10.76 5.42 -11.27
C ASP A 225 -11.69 6.41 -11.97
N LEU A 226 -11.32 6.87 -13.17
CA LEU A 226 -12.19 7.70 -14.02
C LEU A 226 -13.47 6.97 -14.43
N SER A 227 -13.37 5.68 -14.77
CA SER A 227 -14.53 4.87 -15.15
C SER A 227 -15.50 4.65 -13.99
N ASN A 228 -14.97 4.56 -12.77
CA ASN A 228 -15.73 4.48 -11.53
C ASN A 228 -16.22 5.86 -11.03
N SER A 229 -15.94 6.93 -11.77
CA SER A 229 -16.24 8.32 -11.37
C SER A 229 -15.61 8.71 -10.02
N HIS A 230 -14.46 8.12 -9.68
CA HIS A 230 -13.70 8.54 -8.51
C HIS A 230 -12.82 9.71 -8.86
N ARG A 231 -12.92 10.76 -8.05
CA ARG A 231 -12.09 11.94 -8.21
C ARG A 231 -10.81 11.78 -7.39
N THR A 232 -9.99 10.78 -7.73
CA THR A 232 -8.66 10.56 -7.14
C THR A 232 -7.80 11.81 -7.29
N PHE A 233 -6.73 11.92 -6.50
CA PHE A 233 -5.94 13.15 -6.43
C PHE A 233 -5.39 13.55 -7.81
N LEU A 234 -4.90 12.59 -8.60
CA LEU A 234 -4.49 12.82 -9.97
C LEU A 234 -5.64 13.31 -10.87
N LEU A 235 -6.83 12.70 -10.77
CA LEU A 235 -7.99 13.09 -11.57
C LEU A 235 -8.54 14.47 -11.16
N ALA A 236 -8.53 14.78 -9.87
CA ALA A 236 -8.86 16.10 -9.34
C ALA A 236 -7.91 17.17 -9.92
N ARG A 237 -6.59 16.91 -9.92
CA ARG A 237 -5.57 17.79 -10.53
C ARG A 237 -5.70 17.87 -12.05
N ALA A 238 -6.18 16.81 -12.70
CA ALA A 238 -6.46 16.80 -14.12
C ALA A 238 -7.69 17.63 -14.51
N GLY A 239 -8.46 18.12 -13.52
CA GLY A 239 -9.67 18.92 -13.73
C GLY A 239 -10.93 18.09 -13.95
N PHE A 240 -10.94 16.82 -13.53
CA PHE A 240 -12.15 16.00 -13.54
C PHE A 240 -13.17 16.56 -12.55
N THR A 241 -14.43 16.65 -12.98
CA THR A 241 -15.59 17.01 -12.16
C THR A 241 -16.64 15.91 -12.25
N ARG A 242 -17.28 15.60 -11.14
CA ARG A 242 -18.31 14.54 -11.09
C ARG A 242 -19.55 14.96 -11.88
N GLY A 243 -20.24 13.98 -12.46
CA GLY A 243 -21.46 14.21 -13.24
C GLY A 243 -21.24 14.67 -14.68
N GLU A 244 -19.99 14.92 -15.10
CA GLU A 244 -19.68 15.15 -16.51
C GLU A 244 -19.88 13.86 -17.33
N PRO A 245 -20.36 13.96 -18.59
CA PRO A 245 -20.37 12.82 -19.50
C PRO A 245 -18.96 12.23 -19.66
N LEU A 246 -18.83 10.91 -19.57
CA LEU A 246 -17.54 10.22 -19.55
C LEU A 246 -16.63 10.57 -20.72
N ASP A 247 -17.17 10.78 -21.92
CA ASP A 247 -16.38 11.17 -23.09
C ASP A 247 -15.82 12.60 -22.99
N SER A 248 -16.55 13.50 -22.34
CA SER A 248 -16.08 14.85 -22.03
C SER A 248 -14.97 14.80 -20.99
N ALA A 249 -15.22 14.11 -19.87
CA ALA A 249 -14.26 13.92 -18.79
C ALA A 249 -12.96 13.27 -19.31
N ARG A 250 -13.05 12.24 -20.14
CA ARG A 250 -11.89 11.58 -20.78
C ARG A 250 -11.05 12.57 -21.60
N ARG A 251 -11.68 13.50 -22.32
CA ARG A 251 -10.95 14.49 -23.12
C ARG A 251 -10.18 15.46 -22.21
N THR A 252 -10.87 16.03 -21.22
CA THR A 252 -10.26 16.96 -20.25
C THR A 252 -9.09 16.31 -19.51
N VAL A 253 -9.32 15.10 -18.98
CA VAL A 253 -8.32 14.34 -18.24
C VAL A 253 -7.14 13.98 -19.14
N ARG A 254 -7.35 13.45 -20.35
CA ARG A 254 -6.25 13.09 -21.26
C ARG A 254 -5.40 14.29 -21.66
N GLU A 255 -6.03 15.45 -21.89
CA GLU A 255 -5.27 16.67 -22.20
C GLU A 255 -4.39 17.09 -21.02
N ALA A 256 -4.86 16.92 -19.78
CA ALA A 256 -4.05 17.17 -18.59
C ALA A 256 -2.92 16.15 -18.42
N LEU A 257 -3.26 14.86 -18.50
CA LEU A 257 -2.35 13.75 -18.25
C LEU A 257 -1.26 13.65 -19.31
N TYR A 258 -1.63 13.76 -20.58
CA TYR A 258 -0.73 13.59 -21.73
C TYR A 258 -0.25 14.92 -22.28
N GLY A 259 -1.15 15.86 -22.58
CA GLY A 259 -0.77 17.14 -23.19
C GLY A 259 0.10 17.98 -22.26
N ARG A 260 -0.35 18.14 -21.00
CA ARG A 260 0.36 18.94 -19.98
C ARG A 260 1.37 18.14 -19.15
N GLY A 261 1.51 16.83 -19.38
CA GLY A 261 2.55 16.00 -18.75
C GLY A 261 2.31 15.64 -17.28
N LEU A 262 1.06 15.77 -16.79
CA LEU A 262 0.74 15.56 -15.37
C LEU A 262 1.08 14.13 -14.88
N LEU A 263 1.07 13.11 -15.76
CA LEU A 263 1.53 11.77 -15.39
C LEU A 263 3.00 11.73 -14.99
N ALA A 264 3.87 12.33 -15.80
CA ALA A 264 5.30 12.37 -15.54
C ALA A 264 5.59 13.18 -14.27
N GLU A 265 4.96 14.35 -14.10
CA GLU A 265 5.09 15.17 -12.90
C GLU A 265 4.68 14.41 -11.63
N THR A 266 3.61 13.61 -11.70
CA THR A 266 3.11 12.84 -10.55
C THR A 266 4.07 11.71 -10.17
N LEU A 267 4.67 11.05 -11.16
CA LEU A 267 5.71 10.03 -10.94
C LEU A 267 7.01 10.63 -10.39
N GLU A 268 7.40 11.82 -10.84
CA GLU A 268 8.54 12.55 -10.29
C GLU A 268 8.29 12.96 -8.83
N ALA A 269 7.08 13.43 -8.51
CA ALA A 269 6.67 13.68 -7.12
C ALA A 269 6.71 12.40 -6.27
N SER A 270 6.26 11.26 -6.82
CA SER A 270 6.38 9.95 -6.17
C SER A 270 7.84 9.59 -5.87
N ALA A 271 8.78 9.90 -6.78
CA ALA A 271 10.20 9.65 -6.58
C ALA A 271 10.79 10.54 -5.47
N VAL A 272 10.35 11.81 -5.37
CA VAL A 272 10.73 12.70 -4.26
C VAL A 272 10.30 12.12 -2.91
N TRP A 273 9.07 11.63 -2.80
CA TRP A 273 8.58 10.99 -1.57
C TRP A 273 9.30 9.68 -1.26
N GLN A 274 9.64 8.88 -2.27
CA GLN A 274 10.48 7.70 -2.10
C GLN A 274 11.89 8.08 -1.57
N GLY A 275 12.44 9.21 -2.02
CA GLY A 275 13.69 9.76 -1.47
C GLY A 275 13.58 10.18 0.01
N ARG A 276 12.45 10.77 0.42
CA ARG A 276 12.18 11.08 1.84
C ARG A 276 12.09 9.80 2.67
N ALA A 277 11.37 8.79 2.18
CA ALA A 277 11.31 7.47 2.81
C ALA A 277 12.70 6.86 2.98
N ALA A 278 13.59 7.03 1.99
CA ALA A 278 14.98 6.55 2.10
C ALA A 278 15.75 7.22 3.25
N GLN A 279 15.57 8.53 3.46
CA GLN A 279 16.20 9.25 4.57
C GLN A 279 15.69 8.76 5.94
N SER A 280 14.37 8.52 6.06
CA SER A 280 13.81 7.95 7.28
C SER A 280 14.26 6.51 7.52
N ALA A 281 14.41 5.71 6.46
CA ALA A 281 14.96 4.36 6.53
C ALA A 281 16.46 4.36 6.92
N GLU A 282 17.24 5.32 6.46
CA GLU A 282 18.64 5.52 6.87
C GLU A 282 18.73 5.92 8.34
N ALA A 283 17.88 6.83 8.81
CA ALA A 283 17.77 7.16 10.24
C ALA A 283 17.37 5.95 11.10
N LEU A 284 16.62 5.02 10.51
CA LEU A 284 16.29 3.71 11.08
C LEU A 284 17.37 2.64 10.82
N GLY A 285 18.52 2.94 10.23
CA GLY A 285 19.57 1.96 9.98
C GLY A 285 19.12 0.74 9.14
N LEU A 286 18.11 0.89 8.28
CA LEU A 286 17.56 -0.21 7.48
C LEU A 286 18.49 -0.55 6.33
N THR A 287 19.41 -1.48 6.55
CA THR A 287 20.49 -1.78 5.61
C THR A 287 20.07 -2.37 4.25
N GLU A 288 18.88 -2.98 4.16
CA GLU A 288 18.35 -3.56 2.92
C GLU A 288 17.43 -2.57 2.16
N PHE A 289 17.01 -1.49 2.82
CA PHE A 289 16.12 -0.49 2.23
C PHE A 289 16.74 0.33 1.08
N PRO A 290 18.06 0.62 1.04
CA PRO A 290 18.69 1.28 -0.10
C PRO A 290 18.53 0.50 -1.41
N ASP A 291 18.63 -0.83 -1.37
CA ASP A 291 18.44 -1.66 -2.55
C ASP A 291 16.99 -1.62 -3.03
N TYR A 292 16.03 -1.70 -2.11
CA TYR A 292 14.60 -1.49 -2.42
C TYR A 292 14.36 -0.11 -3.04
N THR A 293 14.93 0.95 -2.45
CA THR A 293 14.77 2.32 -2.95
C THR A 293 15.32 2.47 -4.36
N ARG A 294 16.51 1.94 -4.64
CA ARG A 294 17.09 1.96 -5.99
C ARG A 294 16.16 1.28 -6.99
N GLU A 295 15.71 0.06 -6.70
CA GLU A 295 14.80 -0.67 -7.59
C GLU A 295 13.47 0.06 -7.80
N ARG A 296 12.95 0.74 -6.76
CA ARG A 296 11.73 1.53 -6.85
C ARG A 296 11.92 2.79 -7.68
N LEU A 297 13.04 3.49 -7.51
CA LEU A 297 13.37 4.69 -8.31
C LEU A 297 13.60 4.33 -9.78
N GLU A 298 14.24 3.20 -10.08
CA GLU A 298 14.38 2.69 -11.45
C GLU A 298 13.01 2.45 -12.10
N LEU A 299 12.07 1.82 -11.38
CA LEU A 299 10.69 1.65 -11.86
C LEU A 299 9.98 2.99 -12.10
N LEU A 300 10.10 3.94 -11.18
CA LEU A 300 9.46 5.26 -11.33
C LEU A 300 10.04 6.02 -12.52
N ASP A 301 11.35 5.91 -12.77
CA ASP A 301 12.00 6.50 -13.95
C ASP A 301 11.58 5.80 -15.27
N GLU A 302 11.45 4.46 -15.28
CA GLU A 302 10.87 3.71 -16.40
C GLU A 302 9.47 4.24 -16.75
N LEU A 303 8.57 4.32 -15.75
CA LEU A 303 7.20 4.83 -15.92
C LEU A 303 7.18 6.31 -16.34
N ALA A 304 8.05 7.15 -15.77
CA ALA A 304 8.09 8.57 -16.09
C ALA A 304 8.59 8.81 -17.52
N ARG A 305 9.56 8.02 -18.00
CA ARG A 305 10.01 8.05 -19.40
C ARG A 305 8.90 7.61 -20.34
N GLU A 306 8.16 6.55 -20.00
CA GLU A 306 7.01 6.12 -20.78
C GLU A 306 5.95 7.22 -20.86
N ALA A 307 5.61 7.86 -19.74
CA ALA A 307 4.67 8.98 -19.69
C ALA A 307 5.13 10.17 -20.56
N LYS A 308 6.42 10.53 -20.52
CA LYS A 308 7.00 11.57 -21.38
C LYS A 308 6.95 11.20 -22.87
N MET A 309 7.17 9.94 -23.21
CA MET A 309 7.02 9.47 -24.58
C MET A 309 5.58 9.55 -25.08
N ILE A 310 4.61 9.23 -24.22
CA ILE A 310 3.18 9.40 -24.52
C ILE A 310 2.86 10.88 -24.75
N GLN A 311 3.34 11.77 -23.89
CA GLN A 311 3.19 13.23 -24.06
C GLN A 311 3.76 13.70 -25.40
N LEU A 312 4.99 13.30 -25.75
CA LEU A 312 5.61 13.69 -27.01
C LEU A 312 4.76 13.24 -28.22
N ARG A 313 4.27 11.99 -28.20
CA ARG A 313 3.38 11.47 -29.25
C ARG A 313 2.06 12.24 -29.32
N TRP A 314 1.48 12.58 -28.18
CA TRP A 314 0.25 13.38 -28.09
C TRP A 314 0.42 14.76 -28.73
N VAL A 315 1.50 15.47 -28.38
CA VAL A 315 1.83 16.79 -28.92
C VAL A 315 2.07 16.71 -30.43
N LEU A 316 2.85 15.73 -30.90
CA LEU A 316 3.12 15.54 -32.34
C LEU A 316 1.86 15.21 -33.14
N ALA A 317 0.90 14.53 -32.54
CA ALA A 317 -0.39 14.22 -33.16
C ALA A 317 -1.42 15.37 -33.06
N GLY A 318 -1.04 16.53 -32.51
CA GLY A 318 -1.94 17.67 -32.33
C GLY A 318 -3.13 17.36 -31.41
N GLY A 319 -2.93 16.53 -30.39
CA GLY A 319 -3.97 16.13 -29.43
C GLY A 319 -5.03 15.18 -29.98
N LYS A 320 -4.79 14.56 -31.14
CA LYS A 320 -5.74 13.63 -31.79
C LYS A 320 -5.37 12.15 -31.64
N ALA A 321 -4.15 11.83 -31.21
CA ALA A 321 -3.77 10.43 -31.01
C ALA A 321 -4.46 9.87 -29.78
N SER A 322 -5.19 8.75 -29.94
CA SER A 322 -5.40 7.87 -28.79
C SER A 322 -4.09 7.11 -28.56
N PRO A 323 -3.52 7.12 -27.35
CA PRO A 323 -2.38 6.29 -27.01
C PRO A 323 -2.69 4.80 -27.16
#